data_AF-A0A1G3ZG01-F1
#
_entry.id   AF-A0A1G3ZG01-F1
#
_cell.length_a   1.000
_cell.length_b   1.000
_cell.length_c   1.000
_cell.angle_alpha   90.00
_cell.angle_beta   90.00
_cell.angle_gamma   90.00
#
_symmetry.space_group_name_H-M   'P 1'
#
loop_
_entity.id
_entity.type
_entity.pdbx_description
1 polymer ?
#
loop_
_entity_poly.entity_id
_entity_poly.type
_entity_poly.pdbx_seq_one_letter_code
_entity_poly.pdbx_strand_id
1 'polypeptide(L)'
;MKPSLKSKVDNTNFQEWLTTATSLSNTIFFAIDLRPYEKQLIALQQAKTSRECAIFLGCKIGQQLATLLMEHHAVIFPNITGRPYPIYRKSLYTVDELFSGYDPNVPESREQTLDWRIFLDENEIANYNQSLENPKFAKFNTEEYLARTLHDYFIQEQLDRYLEQFNSPMHRGIIAIMGGHGVLRSELTYHQMAMISRQLTRDGFLIASGGGEGLMEAANLGAWFAPLRDDEMNNAIAMLSINGADSTDNPLWLSTAWKVRNDTLHYHFSKRRNLSVSTWLFNAQNVFATDIAKFFEYSLREQVLIS
;
A
#
# COMPACT_ATOMS: atom_id res chain seq x y z
N MET A 1 24.14 22.12 12.03
CA MET A 1 23.24 22.99 11.24
C MET A 1 22.14 22.11 10.67
N LYS A 2 20.85 22.41 10.90
CA LYS A 2 19.74 21.64 10.32
C LYS A 2 19.69 21.87 8.80
N PRO A 3 19.34 20.86 7.98
CA PRO A 3 19.09 21.06 6.55
C PRO A 3 18.00 22.14 6.34
N SER A 4 18.09 22.91 5.25
CA SER A 4 17.02 23.83 4.86
C SER A 4 15.76 23.03 4.51
N LEU A 5 14.59 23.52 4.94
CA LEU A 5 13.31 22.94 4.52
C LEU A 5 13.16 23.14 3.01
N LYS A 6 12.89 22.08 2.27
CA LYS A 6 12.67 22.13 0.81
C LYS A 6 11.18 21.97 0.51
N SER A 7 10.64 22.75 -0.42
CA SER A 7 9.23 22.67 -0.83
C SER A 7 8.99 21.46 -1.73
N LYS A 8 8.00 20.62 -1.38
CA LYS A 8 7.59 19.46 -2.20
C LYS A 8 6.70 19.90 -3.36
N VAL A 9 7.07 19.47 -4.56
CA VAL A 9 6.35 19.70 -5.81
C VAL A 9 6.01 18.35 -6.43
N ASP A 10 4.74 18.09 -6.66
CA ASP A 10 4.22 16.88 -7.27
C ASP A 10 3.14 17.21 -8.32
N ASN A 11 2.49 16.20 -8.90
CA ASN A 11 1.49 16.40 -9.95
C ASN A 11 0.31 17.29 -9.53
N THR A 12 0.05 17.45 -8.23
CA THR A 12 -1.10 18.23 -7.73
C THR A 12 -0.84 19.73 -7.74
N ASN A 13 0.41 20.16 -7.56
CA ASN A 13 0.78 21.57 -7.43
C ASN A 13 1.81 22.03 -8.48
N PHE A 14 2.32 21.14 -9.33
CA PHE A 14 3.39 21.45 -10.29
C PHE A 14 3.04 22.59 -11.26
N GLN A 15 1.80 22.63 -11.78
CA GLN A 15 1.40 23.68 -12.73
C GLN A 15 1.40 25.05 -12.07
N GLU A 16 0.80 25.16 -10.90
CA GLU A 16 0.78 26.40 -10.11
C GLU A 16 2.19 26.83 -9.73
N TRP A 17 3.01 25.88 -9.26
CA TRP A 17 4.41 26.12 -8.95
C TRP A 17 5.17 26.64 -10.18
N LEU A 18 4.97 26.06 -11.36
CA LEU A 18 5.69 26.44 -12.59
C LEU A 18 5.35 27.87 -13.04
N THR A 19 4.14 28.37 -12.75
CA THR A 19 3.73 29.75 -13.09
C THR A 19 4.35 30.81 -12.19
N THR A 20 4.72 30.46 -10.95
CA THR A 20 5.18 31.40 -9.93
C THR A 20 6.67 31.25 -9.60
N ALA A 21 7.27 30.11 -9.93
CA ALA A 21 8.66 29.80 -9.65
C ALA A 21 9.63 30.74 -10.39
N THR A 22 10.61 31.23 -9.66
CA THR A 22 11.77 31.96 -10.20
C THR A 22 13.08 31.16 -10.07
N SER A 23 13.07 30.09 -9.27
CA SER A 23 14.25 29.28 -8.94
C SER A 23 13.88 27.81 -8.69
N LEU A 24 14.79 26.90 -9.02
CA LEU A 24 14.72 25.48 -8.65
C LEU A 24 15.29 25.19 -7.25
N SER A 25 15.94 26.18 -6.64
CA SER A 25 16.61 26.01 -5.35
C SER A 25 15.64 25.61 -4.25
N ASN A 26 16.08 24.77 -3.32
CA ASN A 26 15.31 24.29 -2.18
C ASN A 26 13.95 23.65 -2.55
N THR A 27 13.91 22.95 -3.68
CA THR A 27 12.69 22.27 -4.17
C THR A 27 12.91 20.76 -4.26
N ILE A 28 11.89 19.97 -3.93
CA ILE A 28 11.86 18.51 -4.12
C ILE A 28 10.76 18.19 -5.14
N PHE A 29 11.12 17.68 -6.30
CA PHE A 29 10.17 17.19 -7.31
C PHE A 29 9.91 15.71 -7.10
N PHE A 30 8.64 15.31 -7.10
CA PHE A 30 8.24 13.95 -6.76
C PHE A 30 7.40 13.29 -7.86
N ALA A 31 8.02 12.34 -8.56
CA ALA A 31 7.43 11.46 -9.57
C ALA A 31 6.59 12.21 -10.62
N ILE A 32 7.16 13.28 -11.19
CA ILE A 32 6.59 14.08 -12.28
C ILE A 32 7.31 13.76 -13.60
N ASP A 33 6.58 13.81 -14.71
CA ASP A 33 7.19 13.84 -16.05
C ASP A 33 7.57 15.28 -16.41
N LEU A 34 8.85 15.61 -16.30
CA LEU A 34 9.39 16.96 -16.52
C LEU A 34 9.84 17.20 -17.96
N ARG A 35 9.86 16.15 -18.81
CA ARG A 35 10.30 16.25 -20.21
C ARG A 35 9.53 17.32 -21.00
N PRO A 36 8.20 17.47 -20.85
CA PRO A 36 7.47 18.52 -21.57
C PRO A 36 7.84 19.95 -21.15
N TYR A 37 8.43 20.14 -19.97
CA TYR A 37 8.67 21.43 -19.34
C TYR A 37 10.16 21.82 -19.29
N GLU A 38 11.01 21.04 -19.96
CA GLU A 38 12.48 21.17 -19.95
C GLU A 38 12.95 22.61 -20.22
N LYS A 39 12.39 23.27 -21.26
CA LYS A 39 12.75 24.65 -21.60
C LYS A 39 12.43 25.65 -20.49
N GLN A 40 11.29 25.49 -19.82
CA GLN A 40 10.87 26.39 -18.75
C GLN A 40 11.74 26.19 -17.51
N LEU A 41 12.03 24.93 -17.16
CA LEU A 41 12.85 24.60 -15.99
C LEU A 41 14.31 25.04 -16.16
N ILE A 42 14.86 24.94 -17.37
CA ILE A 42 16.22 25.44 -17.70
C ILE A 42 16.30 26.96 -17.52
N ALA A 43 15.23 27.70 -17.82
CA ALA A 43 15.20 29.15 -17.71
C ALA A 43 15.14 29.68 -16.26
N LEU A 44 14.82 28.82 -15.28
CA LEU A 44 14.77 29.20 -13.87
C LEU A 44 16.17 29.35 -13.28
N GLN A 45 16.27 30.15 -12.21
CA GLN A 45 17.51 30.25 -11.46
C GLN A 45 17.89 28.89 -10.84
N GLN A 46 19.12 28.47 -11.07
CA GLN A 46 19.66 27.21 -10.54
C GLN A 46 20.29 27.40 -9.16
N ALA A 47 20.50 26.31 -8.43
CA ALA A 47 21.16 26.34 -7.13
C ALA A 47 22.62 26.78 -7.26
N LYS A 48 23.08 27.63 -6.34
CA LYS A 48 24.48 28.08 -6.28
C LYS A 48 25.36 27.18 -5.42
N THR A 49 24.74 26.42 -4.53
CA THR A 49 25.44 25.54 -3.58
C THR A 49 24.69 24.22 -3.44
N SER A 50 25.41 23.18 -3.01
CA SER A 50 24.81 21.86 -2.73
C SER A 50 23.76 21.87 -1.62
N ARG A 51 23.75 22.86 -0.72
CA ARG A 51 22.73 22.97 0.33
C ARG A 51 21.37 23.37 -0.24
N GLU A 52 21.39 24.22 -1.27
CA GLU A 52 20.22 24.75 -1.94
C GLU A 52 19.74 23.86 -3.09
N CYS A 53 20.37 22.70 -3.31
CA CYS A 53 20.09 21.87 -4.47
C CYS A 53 18.61 21.51 -4.62
N ALA A 54 18.18 21.37 -5.87
CA ALA A 54 16.93 20.71 -6.18
C ALA A 54 17.11 19.19 -6.03
N ILE A 55 16.09 18.52 -5.49
CA ILE A 55 16.06 17.05 -5.40
C ILE A 55 14.96 16.55 -6.33
N PHE A 56 15.27 15.54 -7.12
CA PHE A 56 14.32 14.91 -8.03
C PHE A 56 14.16 13.44 -7.64
N LEU A 57 12.97 13.06 -7.20
CA LEU A 57 12.63 11.73 -6.74
C LEU A 57 11.74 11.06 -7.79
N GLY A 58 12.27 10.10 -8.55
CA GLY A 58 11.49 9.33 -9.52
C GLY A 58 10.95 10.12 -10.70
N CYS A 59 11.50 11.31 -10.98
CA CYS A 59 11.06 12.15 -12.08
C CYS A 59 11.58 11.63 -13.43
N LYS A 60 10.80 11.82 -14.49
CA LYS A 60 11.29 11.62 -15.87
C LYS A 60 11.89 12.94 -16.34
N ILE A 61 13.20 12.97 -16.55
CA ILE A 61 13.97 14.18 -16.85
C ILE A 61 14.56 14.05 -18.26
N GLY A 62 14.45 15.11 -19.06
CA GLY A 62 15.11 15.18 -20.37
C GLY A 62 16.63 15.29 -20.23
N GLN A 63 17.36 14.90 -21.27
CA GLN A 63 18.82 14.83 -21.21
C GLN A 63 19.46 16.22 -20.97
N GLN A 64 18.90 17.29 -21.54
CA GLN A 64 19.47 18.63 -21.42
C GLN A 64 19.30 19.17 -20.01
N LEU A 65 18.11 19.01 -19.44
CA LEU A 65 17.82 19.38 -18.06
C LEU A 65 18.65 18.54 -17.09
N ALA A 66 18.78 17.22 -17.31
CA ALA A 66 19.59 16.37 -16.44
C ALA A 66 21.04 16.83 -16.36
N THR A 67 21.67 17.17 -17.50
CA THR A 67 23.03 17.71 -17.53
C THR A 67 23.15 19.01 -16.74
N LEU A 68 22.26 19.98 -17.00
CA LEU A 68 22.25 21.26 -16.28
C LEU A 68 22.07 21.07 -14.76
N LEU A 69 21.12 20.23 -14.36
CA LEU A 69 20.82 19.98 -12.95
C LEU A 69 22.04 19.41 -12.22
N MET A 70 22.77 18.48 -12.84
CA MET A 70 23.98 17.91 -12.25
C MET A 70 25.10 18.94 -12.09
N GLU A 71 25.28 19.85 -13.05
CA GLU A 71 26.22 20.98 -12.94
C GLU A 71 25.86 21.92 -11.78
N HIS A 72 24.58 22.00 -11.43
CA HIS A 72 24.05 22.84 -10.35
C HIS A 72 23.71 22.06 -9.07
N HIS A 73 24.48 21.01 -8.78
CA HIS A 73 24.43 20.24 -7.53
C HIS A 73 23.11 19.49 -7.26
N ALA A 74 22.22 19.37 -8.24
CA ALA A 74 20.97 18.65 -8.03
C ALA A 74 21.22 17.19 -7.65
N VAL A 75 20.33 16.65 -6.83
CA VAL A 75 20.34 15.24 -6.47
C VAL A 75 19.21 14.55 -7.21
N ILE A 76 19.53 13.61 -8.09
CA ILE A 76 18.56 12.89 -8.91
C ILE A 76 18.51 11.45 -8.45
N PHE A 77 17.37 11.05 -7.87
CA PHE A 77 17.03 9.66 -7.66
C PHE A 77 16.22 9.18 -8.87
N PRO A 78 16.80 8.34 -9.74
CA PRO A 78 16.17 8.00 -11.01
C PRO A 78 14.89 7.20 -10.81
N ASN A 79 14.01 7.24 -11.80
CA ASN A 79 12.93 6.28 -11.90
C ASN A 79 13.51 4.92 -12.30
N ILE A 80 13.66 4.02 -11.34
CA ILE A 80 14.22 2.68 -11.59
C ILE A 80 13.14 1.82 -12.24
N THR A 81 13.33 1.47 -13.51
CA THR A 81 12.36 0.70 -14.32
C THR A 81 12.61 -0.80 -14.23
N GLY A 82 11.70 -1.62 -14.77
CA GLY A 82 11.88 -3.07 -14.88
C GLY A 82 11.40 -3.87 -13.67
N ARG A 83 10.73 -3.23 -12.72
CA ARG A 83 10.10 -3.86 -11.55
C ARG A 83 8.59 -3.91 -11.70
N PRO A 84 7.92 -4.92 -11.12
CA PRO A 84 6.46 -5.00 -11.15
C PRO A 84 5.81 -3.95 -10.24
N TYR A 85 6.54 -3.40 -9.26
CA TYR A 85 6.04 -2.43 -8.29
C TYR A 85 6.58 -1.01 -8.53
N PRO A 86 5.77 0.04 -8.28
CA PRO A 86 6.21 1.42 -8.34
C PRO A 86 6.93 1.84 -7.05
N ILE A 87 8.20 2.23 -7.14
CA ILE A 87 9.02 2.64 -5.98
C ILE A 87 8.49 3.92 -5.31
N TYR A 88 8.23 4.97 -6.10
CA TYR A 88 7.85 6.30 -5.58
C TYR A 88 6.34 6.38 -5.33
N ARG A 89 5.86 5.67 -4.29
CA ARG A 89 4.44 5.57 -3.94
C ARG A 89 3.84 6.91 -3.53
N LYS A 90 2.69 7.25 -4.12
CA LYS A 90 1.93 8.48 -3.82
C LYS A 90 0.72 8.23 -2.92
N SER A 91 0.39 6.96 -2.70
CA SER A 91 -0.70 6.51 -1.83
C SER A 91 -0.38 5.12 -1.30
N LEU A 92 -1.10 4.73 -0.25
CA LEU A 92 -1.23 3.32 0.12
C LEU A 92 -1.83 2.52 -1.04
N TYR A 93 -1.61 1.21 -1.01
CA TYR A 93 -2.22 0.28 -1.95
C TYR A 93 -3.72 0.13 -1.68
N THR A 94 -4.46 -0.20 -2.72
CA THR A 94 -5.86 -0.63 -2.63
C THR A 94 -5.98 -2.09 -3.04
N VAL A 95 -7.06 -2.75 -2.62
CA VAL A 95 -7.39 -4.10 -3.10
C VAL A 95 -7.52 -4.11 -4.62
N ASP A 96 -8.18 -3.11 -5.22
CA ASP A 96 -8.37 -3.07 -6.66
C ASP A 96 -7.02 -2.91 -7.43
N GLU A 97 -6.04 -2.20 -6.85
CA GLU A 97 -4.69 -2.10 -7.40
C GLU A 97 -3.92 -3.43 -7.29
N LEU A 98 -3.84 -4.00 -6.08
CA LEU A 98 -3.07 -5.21 -5.81
C LEU A 98 -3.61 -6.43 -6.56
N PHE A 99 -4.93 -6.53 -6.67
CA PHE A 99 -5.62 -7.62 -7.37
C PHE A 99 -6.00 -7.26 -8.81
N SER A 100 -5.41 -6.21 -9.39
CA SER A 100 -5.60 -5.87 -10.80
C SER A 100 -5.27 -7.07 -11.69
N GLY A 101 -6.25 -7.49 -12.50
CA GLY A 101 -6.17 -8.67 -13.36
C GLY A 101 -6.85 -9.92 -12.82
N TYR A 102 -7.39 -9.89 -11.60
CA TYR A 102 -8.16 -11.00 -11.04
C TYR A 102 -9.55 -11.12 -11.69
N ASP A 103 -9.91 -12.33 -12.12
CA ASP A 103 -11.25 -12.75 -12.54
C ASP A 103 -11.81 -13.79 -11.55
N PRO A 104 -12.87 -13.46 -10.79
CA PRO A 104 -13.49 -14.38 -9.83
C PRO A 104 -14.02 -15.69 -10.43
N ASN A 105 -14.27 -15.73 -11.74
CA ASN A 105 -14.73 -16.93 -12.45
C ASN A 105 -13.58 -17.85 -12.89
N VAL A 106 -12.34 -17.36 -12.81
CA VAL A 106 -11.12 -18.08 -13.16
C VAL A 106 -10.17 -18.00 -11.96
N PRO A 107 -10.28 -18.90 -10.97
CA PRO A 107 -9.49 -18.82 -9.73
C PRO A 107 -7.98 -18.67 -9.95
N GLU A 108 -7.44 -19.30 -11.00
CA GLU A 108 -6.03 -19.25 -11.41
C GLU A 108 -5.57 -17.84 -11.83
N SER A 109 -6.51 -16.95 -12.17
CA SER A 109 -6.20 -15.54 -12.48
C SER A 109 -5.58 -14.79 -11.29
N ARG A 110 -5.68 -15.33 -10.06
CA ARG A 110 -4.94 -14.81 -8.90
C ARG A 110 -3.45 -14.66 -9.20
N GLU A 111 -2.88 -15.57 -9.98
CA GLU A 111 -1.45 -15.57 -10.30
C GLU A 111 -1.03 -14.41 -11.23
N GLN A 112 -2.01 -13.77 -11.88
CA GLN A 112 -1.80 -12.63 -12.78
C GLN A 112 -1.83 -11.29 -12.03
N THR A 113 -2.28 -11.31 -10.78
CA THR A 113 -2.43 -10.09 -9.96
C THR A 113 -1.10 -9.40 -9.74
N LEU A 114 -1.15 -8.09 -9.46
CA LEU A 114 0.05 -7.34 -9.09
C LEU A 114 0.67 -7.91 -7.82
N ASP A 115 -0.15 -8.21 -6.81
CA ASP A 115 0.30 -8.75 -5.53
C ASP A 115 1.06 -10.07 -5.69
N TRP A 116 0.48 -11.01 -6.45
CA TRP A 116 1.09 -12.31 -6.69
C TRP A 116 2.40 -12.19 -7.46
N ARG A 117 2.45 -11.36 -8.51
CA ARG A 117 3.67 -11.15 -9.29
C ARG A 117 4.81 -10.57 -8.46
N ILE A 118 4.51 -9.63 -7.55
CA ILE A 118 5.53 -9.09 -6.63
C ILE A 118 5.94 -10.16 -5.61
N PHE A 119 4.99 -10.90 -5.05
CA PHE A 119 5.29 -12.00 -4.13
C PHE A 119 6.23 -13.05 -4.73
N LEU A 120 6.02 -13.44 -5.99
CA LEU A 120 6.90 -14.38 -6.70
C LEU A 120 8.31 -13.81 -6.95
N ASP A 121 8.42 -12.51 -7.23
CA ASP A 121 9.72 -11.84 -7.41
C ASP A 121 10.47 -11.68 -6.08
N GLU A 122 9.73 -11.52 -4.97
CA GLU A 122 10.27 -11.34 -3.62
C GLU A 122 10.82 -12.62 -3.00
N ASN A 123 10.23 -13.75 -3.33
CA ASN A 123 10.49 -15.00 -2.63
C ASN A 123 11.20 -15.98 -3.55
N GLU A 124 12.24 -16.62 -3.03
CA GLU A 124 13.01 -17.66 -3.72
C GLU A 124 12.15 -18.94 -3.80
N ILE A 125 11.05 -18.90 -4.54
CA ILE A 125 10.13 -20.03 -4.70
C ILE A 125 10.70 -20.89 -5.82
N ALA A 126 11.68 -21.72 -5.45
CA ALA A 126 12.39 -22.59 -6.39
C ALA A 126 11.45 -23.58 -7.10
N ASN A 127 10.26 -23.85 -6.54
CA ASN A 127 9.16 -24.60 -7.14
C ASN A 127 7.85 -24.28 -6.40
N TYR A 128 6.71 -24.28 -7.11
CA TYR A 128 5.34 -24.14 -6.55
C TYR A 128 5.02 -25.13 -5.41
N ASN A 129 5.80 -26.21 -5.28
CA ASN A 129 5.64 -27.30 -4.30
C ASN A 129 6.44 -27.10 -2.99
N GLN A 130 7.18 -26.00 -2.82
CA GLN A 130 7.85 -25.71 -1.55
C GLN A 130 6.85 -25.04 -0.61
N SER A 131 6.76 -25.50 0.65
CA SER A 131 5.79 -24.97 1.62
C SER A 131 5.96 -23.46 1.75
N LEU A 132 4.88 -22.71 1.48
CA LEU A 132 4.75 -21.27 1.75
C LEU A 132 4.86 -20.94 3.26
N GLU A 133 5.04 -21.96 4.10
CA GLU A 133 5.17 -21.84 5.56
C GLU A 133 6.50 -21.20 6.01
N ASN A 134 7.56 -21.24 5.19
CA ASN A 134 8.87 -20.63 5.52
C ASN A 134 9.56 -20.02 4.28
N PRO A 135 8.97 -18.96 3.70
CA PRO A 135 9.59 -18.27 2.58
C PRO A 135 10.92 -17.65 3.03
N LYS A 136 11.95 -17.84 2.20
CA LYS A 136 13.21 -17.12 2.34
C LYS A 136 13.21 -15.98 1.33
N PHE A 137 13.55 -14.79 1.80
CA PHE A 137 13.87 -13.67 0.93
C PHE A 137 14.89 -14.13 -0.09
N ALA A 138 14.62 -13.91 -1.38
CA ALA A 138 15.63 -14.23 -2.38
C ALA A 138 16.87 -13.36 -2.17
N LYS A 139 18.01 -13.79 -2.70
CA LYS A 139 19.20 -12.92 -2.70
C LYS A 139 19.06 -11.85 -3.78
N PHE A 140 18.98 -10.61 -3.34
CA PHE A 140 18.83 -9.46 -4.23
C PHE A 140 20.15 -8.73 -4.45
N ASN A 141 20.30 -8.12 -5.63
CA ASN A 141 21.41 -7.21 -5.89
C ASN A 141 21.19 -5.88 -5.14
N THR A 142 22.25 -5.07 -5.04
CA THR A 142 22.20 -3.78 -4.34
C THR A 142 21.14 -2.83 -4.91
N GLU A 143 20.90 -2.86 -6.22
CA GLU A 143 19.91 -2.00 -6.87
C GLU A 143 18.49 -2.32 -6.38
N GLU A 144 18.16 -3.61 -6.26
CA GLU A 144 16.86 -4.08 -5.78
C GLU A 144 16.67 -3.79 -4.29
N TYR A 145 17.70 -3.98 -3.47
CA TYR A 145 17.64 -3.62 -2.05
C TYR A 145 17.36 -2.12 -1.86
N LEU A 146 18.04 -1.25 -2.64
CA LEU A 146 17.80 0.18 -2.62
C LEU A 146 16.39 0.55 -3.12
N ALA A 147 15.90 -0.12 -4.17
CA ALA A 147 14.57 0.10 -4.72
C ALA A 147 13.47 -0.20 -3.69
N ARG A 148 13.59 -1.30 -2.96
CA ARG A 148 12.64 -1.70 -1.91
C ARG A 148 12.70 -0.82 -0.68
N THR A 149 13.91 -0.45 -0.26
CA THR A 149 14.09 0.50 0.85
C THR A 149 13.42 1.84 0.52
N LEU A 150 13.58 2.33 -0.71
CA LEU A 150 12.90 3.54 -1.18
C LEU A 150 11.38 3.33 -1.23
N HIS A 151 10.91 2.19 -1.73
CA HIS A 151 9.48 1.86 -1.75
C HIS A 151 8.86 1.92 -0.35
N ASP A 152 9.45 1.20 0.59
CA ASP A 152 8.97 1.09 1.97
C ASP A 152 9.01 2.44 2.67
N TYR A 153 10.02 3.27 2.41
CA TYR A 153 10.05 4.66 2.87
C TYR A 153 8.82 5.45 2.39
N PHE A 154 8.47 5.35 1.10
CA PHE A 154 7.30 6.07 0.58
C PHE A 154 5.98 5.49 1.08
N ILE A 155 5.87 4.17 1.27
CA ILE A 155 4.71 3.57 1.93
C ILE A 155 4.58 4.07 3.37
N GLN A 156 5.67 4.14 4.13
CA GLN A 156 5.66 4.70 5.48
C GLN A 156 5.22 6.18 5.47
N GLU A 157 5.73 7.01 4.56
CA GLU A 157 5.29 8.41 4.44
C GLU A 157 3.76 8.49 4.21
N GLN A 158 3.23 7.65 3.31
CA GLN A 158 1.79 7.66 3.03
C GLN A 158 0.98 7.09 4.18
N LEU A 159 1.52 6.11 4.91
CA LEU A 159 0.90 5.56 6.10
C LEU A 159 0.81 6.60 7.21
N ASP A 160 1.90 7.32 7.51
CA ASP A 160 1.92 8.35 8.55
C ASP A 160 0.87 9.43 8.26
N ARG A 161 0.85 9.94 7.02
CA ARG A 161 -0.15 10.91 6.55
C ARG A 161 -1.58 10.37 6.58
N TYR A 162 -1.75 9.07 6.37
CA TYR A 162 -3.04 8.41 6.48
C TYR A 162 -3.51 8.36 7.94
N LEU A 163 -2.64 7.93 8.86
CA LEU A 163 -2.93 7.81 10.29
C LEU A 163 -3.17 9.17 10.96
N GLU A 164 -2.50 10.23 10.51
CA GLU A 164 -2.75 11.61 10.96
C GLU A 164 -4.23 12.03 10.84
N GLN A 165 -4.96 11.50 9.86
CA GLN A 165 -6.40 11.79 9.69
C GLN A 165 -7.27 11.25 10.84
N PHE A 166 -6.75 10.25 11.56
CA PHE A 166 -7.40 9.61 12.70
C PHE A 166 -6.91 10.17 14.05
N ASN A 167 -5.95 11.10 14.03
CA ASN A 167 -5.52 11.89 15.20
C ASN A 167 -6.36 13.19 15.32
N SER A 168 -7.68 13.05 15.31
CA SER A 168 -8.65 14.16 15.35
C SER A 168 -9.68 13.93 16.45
N PRO A 169 -10.28 14.98 17.06
CA PRO A 169 -11.36 14.83 18.04
C PRO A 169 -12.57 14.01 17.55
N MET A 170 -12.73 13.86 16.23
CA MET A 170 -13.80 13.06 15.61
C MET A 170 -13.53 11.54 15.60
N HIS A 171 -12.29 11.12 15.85
CA HIS A 171 -11.88 9.72 15.89
C HIS A 171 -11.42 9.33 17.29
N ARG A 172 -11.70 8.08 17.69
CA ARG A 172 -11.33 7.61 19.04
C ARG A 172 -9.94 6.99 19.11
N GLY A 173 -9.27 6.86 17.96
CA GLY A 173 -7.92 6.31 17.83
C GLY A 173 -7.87 5.12 16.89
N ILE A 174 -6.78 4.36 16.98
CA ILE A 174 -6.45 3.23 16.13
C ILE A 174 -6.36 1.99 17.02
N ILE A 175 -6.93 0.87 16.57
CA ILE A 175 -6.82 -0.42 17.23
C ILE A 175 -6.18 -1.40 16.26
N ALA A 176 -4.94 -1.79 16.58
CA ALA A 176 -4.24 -2.85 15.89
C ALA A 176 -4.70 -4.22 16.40
N ILE A 177 -5.12 -5.09 15.49
CA ILE A 177 -5.52 -6.47 15.76
C ILE A 177 -4.48 -7.38 15.11
N MET A 178 -3.70 -8.03 15.98
CA MET A 178 -2.80 -9.10 15.61
C MET A 178 -3.50 -10.43 15.91
N GLY A 179 -3.40 -11.39 15.00
CA GLY A 179 -4.07 -12.69 15.17
C GLY A 179 -3.53 -13.75 14.22
N GLY A 180 -3.77 -15.01 14.58
CA GLY A 180 -3.33 -16.16 13.78
C GLY A 180 -4.05 -16.27 12.45
N HIS A 181 -3.34 -16.77 11.44
CA HIS A 181 -3.86 -17.05 10.09
C HIS A 181 -4.71 -18.33 10.06
N GLY A 182 -4.43 -19.31 10.94
CA GLY A 182 -5.08 -20.63 10.92
C GLY A 182 -6.52 -20.72 11.48
N VAL A 183 -7.22 -19.61 11.71
CA VAL A 183 -8.63 -19.64 12.14
C VAL A 183 -9.53 -19.64 10.91
N LEU A 184 -10.35 -20.66 10.75
CA LEU A 184 -11.26 -20.79 9.61
C LEU A 184 -12.42 -19.78 9.70
N ARG A 185 -12.91 -19.33 8.55
CA ARG A 185 -14.09 -18.44 8.44
C ARG A 185 -15.35 -18.99 9.11
N SER A 186 -15.45 -20.32 9.20
CA SER A 186 -16.57 -21.05 9.81
C SER A 186 -16.52 -21.10 11.33
N GLU A 187 -15.38 -20.75 11.95
CA GLU A 187 -15.20 -20.82 13.39
C GLU A 187 -15.86 -19.65 14.14
N LEU A 188 -16.30 -19.94 15.37
CA LEU A 188 -16.90 -18.94 16.26
C LEU A 188 -15.94 -17.77 16.53
N THR A 189 -14.65 -18.06 16.68
CA THR A 189 -13.63 -17.03 16.96
C THR A 189 -13.51 -16.03 15.81
N TYR A 190 -13.61 -16.48 14.56
CA TYR A 190 -13.64 -15.60 13.39
C TYR A 190 -14.84 -14.66 13.45
N HIS A 191 -16.02 -15.22 13.72
CA HIS A 191 -17.26 -14.46 13.82
C HIS A 191 -17.21 -13.40 14.95
N GLN A 192 -16.73 -13.79 16.12
CA GLN A 192 -16.54 -12.89 17.26
C GLN A 192 -15.59 -11.73 16.94
N MET A 193 -14.47 -12.01 16.26
CA MET A 193 -13.52 -11.00 15.85
C MET A 193 -14.15 -10.00 14.86
N ALA A 194 -14.89 -10.48 13.87
CA ALA A 194 -15.62 -9.63 12.94
C ALA A 194 -16.66 -8.74 13.66
N MET A 195 -17.40 -9.29 14.63
CA MET A 195 -18.34 -8.52 15.45
C MET A 195 -17.64 -7.42 16.26
N ILE A 196 -16.52 -7.74 16.94
CA ILE A 196 -15.76 -6.79 17.74
C ILE A 196 -15.24 -5.66 16.87
N SER A 197 -14.55 -5.97 15.76
CA SER A 197 -14.03 -4.95 14.84
C SER A 197 -15.13 -4.06 14.29
N ARG A 198 -16.28 -4.64 13.95
CA ARG A 198 -17.43 -3.90 13.47
C ARG A 198 -17.96 -2.89 14.48
N GLN A 199 -18.09 -3.30 15.74
CA GLN A 199 -18.54 -2.41 16.81
C GLN A 199 -17.52 -1.30 17.06
N LEU A 200 -16.23 -1.63 17.12
CA LEU A 200 -15.16 -0.65 17.29
C LEU A 200 -15.12 0.39 16.15
N THR A 201 -15.32 -0.03 14.91
CA THR A 201 -15.44 0.90 13.78
C THR A 201 -16.66 1.82 13.92
N ARG A 202 -17.81 1.29 14.35
CA ARG A 202 -19.01 2.11 14.64
C ARG A 202 -18.78 3.10 15.79
N ASP A 203 -17.96 2.72 16.76
CA ASP A 203 -17.56 3.58 17.88
C ASP A 203 -16.50 4.63 17.47
N GLY A 204 -16.04 4.64 16.22
CA GLY A 204 -15.14 5.64 15.69
C GLY A 204 -13.64 5.31 15.79
N PHE A 205 -13.30 4.02 15.99
CA PHE A 205 -11.92 3.54 15.90
C PHE A 205 -11.56 3.13 14.47
N LEU A 206 -10.32 3.41 14.05
CA LEU A 206 -9.74 2.78 12.88
C LEU A 206 -9.25 1.38 13.26
N ILE A 207 -9.70 0.37 12.53
CA ILE A 207 -9.17 -0.99 12.66
C ILE A 207 -7.96 -1.15 11.75
N ALA A 208 -6.84 -1.59 12.33
CA ALA A 208 -5.64 -2.00 11.61
C ALA A 208 -5.38 -3.50 11.86
N SER A 209 -4.94 -4.24 10.85
CA SER A 209 -4.59 -5.65 10.97
C SER A 209 -3.31 -5.97 10.20
N GLY A 210 -2.81 -7.21 10.34
CA GLY A 210 -1.71 -7.71 9.53
C GLY A 210 -2.04 -8.07 8.09
N GLY A 211 -3.30 -7.92 7.65
CA GLY A 211 -3.72 -8.08 6.26
C GLY A 211 -3.91 -9.51 5.75
N GLY A 212 -3.50 -10.53 6.50
CA GLY A 212 -3.62 -11.92 6.09
C GLY A 212 -5.03 -12.50 6.25
N GLU A 213 -5.13 -13.82 6.11
CA GLU A 213 -6.32 -14.64 6.38
C GLU A 213 -6.62 -14.77 7.89
N GLY A 214 -7.67 -15.53 8.22
CA GLY A 214 -8.05 -15.82 9.60
C GLY A 214 -8.51 -14.59 10.38
N LEU A 215 -7.98 -14.40 11.60
CA LEU A 215 -8.45 -13.31 12.48
C LEU A 215 -8.14 -11.92 11.93
N MET A 216 -7.08 -11.77 11.14
CA MET A 216 -6.73 -10.51 10.50
C MET A 216 -7.75 -10.17 9.39
N GLU A 217 -8.17 -11.16 8.61
CA GLU A 217 -9.26 -11.00 7.65
C GLU A 217 -10.57 -10.68 8.36
N ALA A 218 -10.92 -11.42 9.44
CA ALA A 218 -12.12 -11.16 10.22
C ALA A 218 -12.17 -9.72 10.74
N ALA A 219 -11.03 -9.17 11.17
CA ALA A 219 -10.95 -7.80 11.63
C ALA A 219 -11.26 -6.77 10.52
N ASN A 220 -10.64 -6.94 9.34
CA ASN A 220 -10.93 -6.07 8.19
C ASN A 220 -12.38 -6.26 7.69
N LEU A 221 -12.89 -7.49 7.67
CA LEU A 221 -14.28 -7.81 7.33
C LEU A 221 -15.26 -7.10 8.27
N GLY A 222 -15.04 -7.20 9.58
CA GLY A 222 -15.88 -6.54 10.58
C GLY A 222 -15.98 -5.04 10.33
N ALA A 223 -14.82 -4.39 10.13
CA ALA A 223 -14.76 -2.96 9.81
C ALA A 223 -15.42 -2.63 8.45
N TRP A 224 -15.25 -3.50 7.44
CA TRP A 224 -15.91 -3.37 6.13
C TRP A 224 -17.44 -3.32 6.24
N PHE A 225 -18.00 -4.16 7.13
CA PHE A 225 -19.43 -4.31 7.38
C PHE A 225 -19.99 -3.33 8.42
N ALA A 226 -19.20 -2.44 9.01
CA ALA A 226 -19.66 -1.42 9.96
C ALA A 226 -20.87 -0.58 9.49
N PRO A 227 -20.96 -0.12 8.23
CA PRO A 227 -22.12 0.65 7.78
C PRO A 227 -23.35 -0.21 7.43
N LEU A 228 -23.20 -1.54 7.36
CA LEU A 228 -24.26 -2.46 6.95
C LEU A 228 -25.08 -2.92 8.14
N ARG A 229 -26.20 -3.61 7.89
CA ARG A 229 -27.03 -4.23 8.93
C ARG A 229 -26.38 -5.51 9.48
N ASP A 230 -26.80 -5.91 10.68
CA ASP A 230 -26.16 -7.02 11.42
C ASP A 230 -26.38 -8.38 10.74
N ASP A 231 -27.54 -8.57 10.11
CA ASP A 231 -27.89 -9.74 9.30
C ASP A 231 -26.98 -9.88 8.07
N GLU A 232 -26.57 -8.77 7.44
CA GLU A 232 -25.72 -8.79 6.25
C GLU A 232 -24.33 -9.38 6.52
N MET A 233 -23.71 -9.08 7.67
CA MET A 233 -22.39 -9.63 8.01
C MET A 233 -22.47 -11.14 8.28
N ASN A 234 -23.52 -11.60 8.96
CA ASN A 234 -23.73 -13.02 9.23
C ASN A 234 -23.92 -13.81 7.93
N ASN A 235 -24.72 -13.26 7.01
CA ASN A 235 -24.93 -13.85 5.70
C ASN A 235 -23.63 -13.88 4.87
N ALA A 236 -22.83 -12.81 4.95
CA ALA A 236 -21.53 -12.75 4.30
C ALA A 236 -20.57 -13.82 4.83
N ILE A 237 -20.42 -13.97 6.15
CA ILE A 237 -19.56 -15.00 6.77
C ILE A 237 -20.01 -16.41 6.37
N ALA A 238 -21.34 -16.66 6.34
CA ALA A 238 -21.87 -17.92 5.84
C ALA A 238 -21.49 -18.17 4.37
N MET A 239 -21.52 -17.12 3.52
CA MET A 239 -21.10 -17.21 2.13
C MET A 239 -19.60 -17.44 1.96
N LEU A 240 -18.76 -16.87 2.84
CA LEU A 240 -17.32 -17.07 2.84
C LEU A 240 -16.90 -18.51 3.19
N SER A 241 -17.79 -19.27 3.81
CA SER A 241 -17.51 -20.64 4.28
C SER A 241 -18.15 -21.74 3.42
N ILE A 242 -18.83 -21.37 2.31
CA ILE A 242 -19.50 -22.37 1.46
C ILE A 242 -18.49 -23.30 0.81
N ASN A 243 -18.84 -24.57 0.66
CA ASN A 243 -18.05 -25.55 -0.09
C ASN A 243 -16.57 -25.63 0.35
N GLY A 244 -16.28 -25.39 1.64
CA GLY A 244 -14.92 -25.40 2.19
C GLY A 244 -14.06 -24.20 1.80
N ALA A 245 -14.68 -23.09 1.37
CA ALA A 245 -13.99 -21.82 1.06
C ALA A 245 -13.48 -21.08 2.31
N ASP A 246 -13.56 -21.72 3.48
CA ASP A 246 -13.05 -21.22 4.75
C ASP A 246 -11.53 -21.39 4.91
N SER A 247 -10.91 -22.27 4.12
CA SER A 247 -9.45 -22.47 4.02
C SER A 247 -8.85 -21.84 2.75
N THR A 248 -7.66 -21.26 2.87
CA THR A 248 -6.91 -20.63 1.77
C THR A 248 -6.32 -21.62 0.77
N ASP A 249 -6.26 -22.89 1.13
CA ASP A 249 -5.93 -24.00 0.21
C ASP A 249 -7.04 -24.27 -0.81
N ASN A 250 -8.24 -23.74 -0.57
CA ASN A 250 -9.36 -23.88 -1.48
C ASN A 250 -9.35 -22.73 -2.51
N PRO A 251 -9.38 -23.03 -3.83
CA PRO A 251 -9.47 -22.01 -4.88
C PRO A 251 -10.67 -21.06 -4.73
N LEU A 252 -11.72 -21.51 -4.03
CA LEU A 252 -12.92 -20.70 -3.76
C LEU A 252 -12.73 -19.65 -2.65
N TRP A 253 -11.66 -19.71 -1.87
CA TRP A 253 -11.43 -18.79 -0.76
C TRP A 253 -11.43 -17.33 -1.20
N LEU A 254 -10.71 -17.04 -2.30
CA LEU A 254 -10.61 -15.68 -2.83
C LEU A 254 -11.87 -15.28 -3.61
N SER A 255 -12.42 -16.17 -4.44
CA SER A 255 -13.57 -15.84 -5.30
C SER A 255 -14.84 -15.55 -4.49
N THR A 256 -15.06 -16.30 -3.39
CA THR A 256 -16.16 -16.04 -2.45
C THR A 256 -15.98 -14.69 -1.75
N ALA A 257 -14.77 -14.38 -1.29
CA ALA A 257 -14.46 -13.08 -0.67
C ALA A 257 -14.65 -11.91 -1.63
N TRP A 258 -14.21 -12.08 -2.88
CA TRP A 258 -14.39 -11.10 -3.93
C TRP A 258 -15.86 -10.84 -4.24
N LYS A 259 -16.67 -11.90 -4.27
CA LYS A 259 -18.12 -11.79 -4.44
C LYS A 259 -18.77 -11.04 -3.27
N VAL A 260 -18.45 -11.38 -2.02
CA VAL A 260 -18.93 -10.63 -0.83
C VAL A 260 -18.55 -9.15 -0.93
N ARG A 261 -17.30 -8.86 -1.27
CA ARG A 261 -16.81 -7.48 -1.42
C ARG A 261 -17.64 -6.74 -2.45
N ASN A 262 -17.78 -7.29 -3.65
CA ASN A 262 -18.50 -6.65 -4.76
C ASN A 262 -19.98 -6.43 -4.47
N ASP A 263 -20.65 -7.43 -3.89
CA ASP A 263 -22.08 -7.35 -3.57
C ASP A 263 -22.36 -6.25 -2.52
N THR A 264 -21.35 -5.85 -1.74
CA THR A 264 -21.46 -4.85 -0.66
C THR A 264 -20.77 -3.51 -0.97
N LEU A 265 -20.29 -3.28 -2.20
CA LEU A 265 -19.59 -2.04 -2.59
C LEU A 265 -20.48 -0.79 -2.61
N HIS A 266 -21.80 -0.94 -2.71
CA HIS A 266 -22.74 0.16 -2.92
C HIS A 266 -22.96 1.08 -1.70
N TYR A 267 -22.30 0.82 -0.57
CA TYR A 267 -22.43 1.62 0.66
C TYR A 267 -21.28 2.64 0.82
N HIS A 268 -21.48 3.63 1.69
CA HIS A 268 -20.53 4.72 1.93
C HIS A 268 -19.13 4.23 2.33
N PHE A 269 -18.16 4.37 1.41
CA PHE A 269 -16.76 3.96 1.60
C PHE A 269 -16.09 4.58 2.84
N SER A 270 -16.42 5.83 3.18
CA SER A 270 -15.84 6.51 4.35
C SER A 270 -16.21 5.85 5.69
N LYS A 271 -17.34 5.15 5.76
CA LYS A 271 -17.83 4.51 7.00
C LYS A 271 -17.28 3.10 7.22
N ARG A 272 -16.41 2.62 6.34
CA ARG A 272 -15.82 1.28 6.39
C ARG A 272 -14.29 1.26 6.34
N ARG A 273 -13.68 2.44 6.51
CA ARG A 273 -12.23 2.63 6.44
C ARG A 273 -11.53 1.76 7.46
N ASN A 274 -10.58 0.96 6.98
CA ASN A 274 -9.78 0.05 7.77
C ASN A 274 -8.44 -0.20 7.06
N LEU A 275 -7.44 -0.59 7.83
CA LEU A 275 -6.06 -0.66 7.38
C LEU A 275 -5.55 -2.11 7.42
N SER A 276 -4.81 -2.47 6.39
CA SER A 276 -3.95 -3.65 6.36
C SER A 276 -2.50 -3.20 6.37
N VAL A 277 -1.71 -3.69 7.33
CA VAL A 277 -0.26 -3.50 7.41
C VAL A 277 0.39 -4.87 7.19
N SER A 278 0.78 -5.13 5.94
CA SER A 278 1.15 -6.47 5.48
C SER A 278 2.50 -6.44 4.78
N THR A 279 3.03 -7.62 4.45
CA THR A 279 4.31 -7.75 3.73
C THR A 279 4.18 -8.68 2.54
N TRP A 280 5.13 -8.63 1.62
CA TRP A 280 5.30 -9.66 0.58
C TRP A 280 6.15 -10.86 1.04
N LEU A 281 6.62 -10.89 2.29
CA LEU A 281 7.17 -12.11 2.87
C LEU A 281 6.09 -13.21 2.95
N PHE A 282 4.84 -12.82 3.23
CA PHE A 282 3.71 -13.74 3.24
C PHE A 282 2.76 -13.40 2.09
N ASN A 283 2.34 -14.40 1.32
CA ASN A 283 1.39 -14.24 0.22
C ASN A 283 -0.08 -14.13 0.70
N ALA A 284 -0.29 -13.36 1.75
CA ALA A 284 -1.59 -13.20 2.38
C ALA A 284 -1.99 -11.73 2.33
N GLN A 285 -3.00 -11.45 1.50
CA GLN A 285 -3.71 -10.16 1.49
C GLN A 285 -5.20 -10.45 1.39
N ASN A 286 -5.98 -10.04 2.38
CA ASN A 286 -7.43 -10.11 2.31
C ASN A 286 -8.00 -8.93 1.49
N VAL A 287 -9.23 -9.13 1.01
CA VAL A 287 -9.92 -8.21 0.09
C VAL A 287 -10.83 -7.20 0.80
N PHE A 288 -10.91 -7.25 2.14
CA PHE A 288 -11.78 -6.37 2.93
C PHE A 288 -11.05 -5.13 3.47
N ALA A 289 -9.73 -5.06 3.27
CA ALA A 289 -8.94 -3.86 3.51
C ALA A 289 -9.39 -2.71 2.59
N THR A 290 -9.57 -1.51 3.14
CA THR A 290 -9.79 -0.32 2.30
C THR A 290 -8.47 0.32 1.87
N ASP A 291 -7.49 0.30 2.77
CA ASP A 291 -6.17 0.88 2.59
C ASP A 291 -5.10 -0.12 3.03
N ILE A 292 -4.03 -0.25 2.25
CA ILE A 292 -3.01 -1.29 2.44
C ILE A 292 -1.61 -0.66 2.46
N ALA A 293 -0.96 -0.70 3.62
CA ALA A 293 0.47 -0.48 3.77
C ALA A 293 1.19 -1.83 3.59
N LYS A 294 1.62 -2.10 2.35
CA LYS A 294 2.32 -3.34 1.96
C LYS A 294 3.82 -3.04 1.92
N PHE A 295 4.60 -3.72 2.75
CA PHE A 295 6.04 -3.53 2.87
C PHE A 295 6.82 -4.71 2.31
N PHE A 296 8.06 -4.46 1.89
CA PHE A 296 9.04 -5.53 1.67
C PHE A 296 9.65 -5.98 3.01
N GLU A 297 10.02 -5.02 3.86
CA GLU A 297 10.70 -5.27 5.11
C GLU A 297 9.72 -5.67 6.24
N TYR A 298 9.89 -6.88 6.76
CA TYR A 298 9.02 -7.39 7.83
C TYR A 298 9.14 -6.63 9.15
N SER A 299 10.36 -6.17 9.49
CA SER A 299 10.60 -5.43 10.74
C SER A 299 9.81 -4.12 10.79
N LEU A 300 9.70 -3.40 9.66
CA LEU A 300 8.88 -2.19 9.54
C LEU A 300 7.40 -2.49 9.78
N ARG A 301 6.88 -3.55 9.15
CA ARG A 301 5.49 -3.98 9.38
C ARG A 301 5.21 -4.30 10.85
N GLU A 302 6.11 -5.02 11.52
CA GLU A 302 5.94 -5.34 12.95
C GLU A 302 5.94 -4.07 13.80
N GLN A 303 6.88 -3.17 13.55
CA GLN A 303 6.99 -1.91 14.29
C GLN A 303 5.71 -1.09 14.20
N VAL A 304 5.09 -0.99 13.01
CA VAL A 304 3.86 -0.23 12.79
C VAL A 304 2.68 -0.79 13.60
N LEU A 305 2.57 -2.11 13.74
CA LEU A 305 1.42 -2.73 14.42
C LEU A 305 1.54 -2.71 15.95
N ILE A 306 2.74 -2.50 16.49
CA ILE A 306 3.01 -2.48 17.94
C ILE A 306 3.18 -1.06 18.52
N SER A 307 3.32 -0.04 17.67
CA SER A 307 3.51 1.36 18.06
C SER A 307 2.20 2.06 18.40
#